data_AF-C1BE35-F1
#
_entry.id   AF-C1BE35-F1
#
_cell.length_a   1.000
_cell.length_b   1.000
_cell.length_c   1.000
_cell.angle_alpha   90.00
_cell.angle_beta   90.00
_cell.angle_gamma   90.00
#
_symmetry.space_group_name_H-M   'P 1'
#
loop_
_entity.id
_entity.type
_entity.pdbx_description
1 polymer ?
#
loop_
_entity_poly.entity_id
_entity_poly.type
_entity_poly.pdbx_seq_one_letter_code
_entity_poly.pdbx_strand_id
1 'polypeptide(L)'
;MYARLCRSGRGAGELAGAVVRLWEVSGSERVVMFDIDGGLADLSKFAHILAGDSAASRRRAWQRFFEHVGQAAVVEPGRDLVEAVAGLGFVPVYSTTRPVSCAGQTRLWLGEHGFPQGRALLCRSRDDVRPAVEVKAGHCRAVGRWLSAFVDDESEVVDALRSRGVHAHSFDGLSELGVRELRTTLSAGTGATLPVVGRADRAATIAVVSAPQTRHDKAGNGLSRCAGRAEPRRNYAGGAPRTRRRSCVAVWPGSRRAARPARLTLR
;
A
#
# COMPACT_ATOMS: atom_id res chain seq x y z
N MET A 1 -25.11 41.43 20.24
CA MET A 1 -25.55 41.56 18.84
C MET A 1 -24.30 41.87 18.00
N TYR A 2 -24.09 41.10 16.94
CA TYR A 2 -23.13 41.23 15.80
C TYR A 2 -22.73 42.69 15.44
N ALA A 3 -21.66 43.03 14.71
CA ALA A 3 -20.45 42.39 14.15
C ALA A 3 -19.75 43.44 13.22
N ARG A 4 -18.43 43.35 13.01
CA ARG A 4 -17.63 43.59 11.76
C ARG A 4 -16.18 43.96 12.14
N LEU A 5 -15.17 43.13 11.87
CA LEU A 5 -14.47 42.83 10.60
C LEU A 5 -13.69 44.00 9.97
N CYS A 6 -12.36 43.93 10.06
CA CYS A 6 -11.37 44.14 8.99
C CYS A 6 -9.97 43.76 9.55
N ARG A 7 -9.45 42.55 9.25
CA ARG A 7 -8.48 42.20 8.18
C ARG A 7 -7.19 43.03 8.13
N SER A 8 -6.09 42.39 8.52
CA SER A 8 -4.85 42.12 7.75
C SER A 8 -3.89 41.43 8.73
N GLY A 9 -3.02 40.47 8.40
CA GLY A 9 -2.66 39.81 7.17
C GLY A 9 -1.32 39.09 7.44
N ARG A 10 -1.31 37.77 7.21
CA ARG A 10 -0.15 36.91 6.88
C ARG A 10 0.99 36.73 7.89
N GLY A 11 1.23 35.45 8.22
CA GLY A 11 2.54 34.85 7.96
C GLY A 11 3.15 34.01 9.08
N ALA A 12 2.76 32.74 9.17
CA ALA A 12 3.65 31.61 9.48
C ALA A 12 2.84 30.33 9.27
N GLY A 13 3.07 29.66 8.14
CA GLY A 13 2.50 28.35 7.86
C GLY A 13 3.19 27.30 8.70
N GLU A 14 2.67 27.09 9.92
CA GLU A 14 2.97 25.89 10.68
C GLU A 14 2.07 24.79 10.13
N LEU A 15 2.62 23.96 9.23
CA LEU A 15 2.00 22.69 8.82
C LEU A 15 2.04 21.74 10.03
N ALA A 16 1.17 22.00 11.00
CA ALA A 16 0.76 21.01 11.98
C ALA A 16 0.22 19.83 11.17
N GLY A 17 0.99 18.73 11.13
CA GLY A 17 0.61 17.52 10.44
C GLY A 17 -0.78 17.11 10.89
N ALA A 18 -1.75 17.21 9.99
CA ALA A 18 -3.10 16.76 10.26
C ALA A 18 -3.03 15.26 10.56
N VAL A 19 -3.22 14.91 11.84
CA VAL A 19 -3.45 13.54 12.27
C VAL A 19 -4.80 13.14 11.68
N VAL A 20 -4.78 12.57 10.48
CA VAL A 20 -5.97 11.95 9.90
C VAL A 20 -6.27 10.74 10.77
N ARG A 21 -7.39 10.85 11.46
CA ARG A 21 -7.83 9.87 12.41
C ARG A 21 -8.31 8.66 11.61
N LEU A 22 -7.69 7.49 11.81
CA LEU A 22 -7.95 6.29 11.02
C LEU A 22 -9.45 5.98 10.90
N TRP A 23 -10.27 6.40 11.87
CA TRP A 23 -11.69 6.12 12.05
C TRP A 23 -12.71 6.84 11.12
N GLU A 24 -12.30 7.35 9.97
CA GLU A 24 -13.25 7.75 8.90
C GLU A 24 -13.46 6.64 7.86
N VAL A 25 -13.35 5.37 8.25
CA VAL A 25 -13.89 4.28 7.42
C VAL A 25 -15.39 4.18 7.72
N SER A 26 -16.22 4.16 6.68
CA SER A 26 -17.65 3.83 6.86
C SER A 26 -17.75 2.50 7.61
N GLY A 27 -18.76 2.32 8.46
CA GLY A 27 -18.95 1.07 9.21
C GLY A 27 -19.02 -0.21 8.36
N SER A 28 -19.10 -0.05 7.03
CA SER A 28 -19.10 -1.08 6.00
C SER A 28 -17.75 -1.35 5.32
N GLU A 29 -16.76 -0.44 5.33
CA GLU A 29 -15.52 -0.72 4.57
C GLU A 29 -14.58 -1.65 5.35
N ARG A 30 -13.91 -2.52 4.60
CA ARG A 30 -13.03 -3.55 5.12
C ARG A 30 -11.62 -3.32 4.60
N VAL A 31 -10.66 -3.40 5.50
CA VAL A 31 -9.25 -3.13 5.24
C VAL A 31 -8.51 -4.44 5.01
N VAL A 32 -7.72 -4.50 3.95
CA VAL A 32 -6.70 -5.54 3.80
C VAL A 32 -5.35 -4.87 3.92
N MET A 33 -4.56 -5.35 4.89
CA MET A 33 -3.24 -4.83 5.16
C MET A 33 -2.19 -5.69 4.45
N PHE A 34 -1.25 -5.06 3.76
CA PHE A 34 -0.18 -5.75 3.03
C PHE A 34 1.18 -5.36 3.61
N ASP A 35 1.99 -6.34 3.99
CA ASP A 35 3.41 -6.11 4.25
C ASP A 35 4.13 -5.77 2.93
N ILE A 36 5.02 -4.78 2.98
CA ILE A 36 5.72 -4.29 1.80
C ILE A 36 6.97 -5.14 1.48
N ASP A 37 7.78 -5.42 2.50
CA ASP A 37 9.10 -6.04 2.33
C ASP A 37 8.94 -7.51 1.94
N GLY A 38 9.55 -7.96 0.85
CA GLY A 38 9.46 -9.35 0.36
C GLY A 38 8.16 -9.67 -0.38
N GLY A 39 7.02 -9.14 0.07
CA GLY A 39 5.71 -9.33 -0.55
C GLY A 39 5.40 -8.40 -1.73
N LEU A 40 5.78 -7.12 -1.65
CA LEU A 40 5.54 -6.12 -2.69
C LEU A 40 6.84 -5.55 -3.26
N ALA A 41 7.86 -5.41 -2.41
CA ALA A 41 9.12 -4.78 -2.70
C ALA A 41 10.28 -5.74 -2.40
N ASP A 42 11.09 -6.03 -3.41
CA ASP A 42 12.29 -6.85 -3.28
C ASP A 42 13.55 -5.96 -3.15
N LEU A 43 14.20 -6.07 -1.99
CA LEU A 43 15.46 -5.40 -1.66
C LEU A 43 16.65 -6.38 -1.60
N SER A 44 16.48 -7.63 -2.03
CA SER A 44 17.49 -8.70 -1.96
C SER A 44 18.82 -8.31 -2.60
N LYS A 45 18.79 -7.52 -3.69
CA LYS A 45 19.99 -6.95 -4.35
C LYS A 45 20.87 -6.16 -3.37
N PHE A 46 20.28 -5.54 -2.36
CA PHE A 46 20.98 -4.69 -1.38
C PHE A 46 21.31 -5.43 -0.08
N ALA A 47 20.92 -6.71 0.07
CA ALA A 47 21.15 -7.48 1.30
C ALA A 47 22.64 -7.58 1.68
N HIS A 48 23.54 -7.55 0.70
CA HIS A 48 24.99 -7.54 0.92
C HIS A 48 25.49 -6.37 1.78
N ILE A 49 24.75 -5.26 1.86
CA ILE A 49 25.09 -4.11 2.71
C ILE A 49 25.08 -4.50 4.20
N LEU A 50 24.28 -5.51 4.57
CA LEU A 50 24.09 -5.94 5.96
C LEU A 50 25.17 -6.89 6.49
N ALA A 51 26.17 -7.26 5.68
CA ALA A 51 27.17 -8.29 5.98
C ALA A 51 28.29 -7.86 6.98
N GLY A 52 27.96 -7.10 8.03
CA GLY A 52 28.94 -6.58 9.01
C GLY A 52 28.86 -7.17 10.43
N ASP A 53 30.02 -7.34 11.07
CA ASP A 53 30.15 -8.15 12.30
C ASP A 53 30.00 -7.38 13.63
N SER A 54 30.19 -6.06 13.65
CA SER A 54 30.06 -5.25 14.89
C SER A 54 28.71 -4.54 14.99
N ALA A 55 28.21 -4.32 16.21
CA ALA A 55 26.92 -3.65 16.44
C ALA A 55 26.87 -2.21 15.89
N ALA A 56 27.95 -1.44 16.05
CA ALA A 56 28.06 -0.09 15.48
C ALA A 56 28.13 -0.10 13.95
N SER A 57 28.79 -1.10 13.36
CA SER A 57 28.80 -1.32 11.91
C SER A 57 27.42 -1.70 11.40
N ARG A 58 26.70 -2.56 12.13
CA ARG A 58 25.36 -3.02 11.78
C ARG A 58 24.33 -1.89 11.74
N ARG A 59 24.36 -0.95 12.68
CA ARG A 59 23.47 0.23 12.64
C ARG A 59 23.69 1.07 11.37
N ARG A 60 24.95 1.34 11.02
CA ARG A 60 25.27 2.09 9.79
C ARG A 60 24.92 1.29 8.53
N ALA A 61 25.13 -0.02 8.54
CA ALA A 61 24.72 -0.91 7.46
C ALA A 61 23.20 -0.85 7.23
N TRP A 62 22.40 -0.89 8.30
CA TRP A 62 20.94 -0.71 8.19
C TRP A 62 20.55 0.65 7.63
N GLN A 63 21.19 1.73 8.09
CA GLN A 63 20.94 3.06 7.54
C GLN A 63 21.22 3.12 6.03
N ARG A 64 22.37 2.60 5.59
CA ARG A 64 22.73 2.49 4.16
C ARG A 64 21.80 1.59 3.37
N PHE A 65 21.33 0.50 3.97
CA PHE A 65 20.36 -0.39 3.34
C PHE A 65 19.04 0.37 3.06
N PHE A 66 18.55 1.13 4.03
CA PHE A 66 17.31 1.88 3.88
C PHE A 66 17.37 3.03 2.86
N GLU A 67 18.55 3.58 2.56
CA GLU A 67 18.73 4.55 1.48
C GLU A 67 18.32 4.00 0.10
N HIS A 68 18.30 2.67 -0.06
CA HIS A 68 17.95 1.98 -1.29
C HIS A 68 16.46 1.59 -1.38
N VAL A 69 15.62 1.98 -0.42
CA VAL A 69 14.18 1.67 -0.41
C VAL A 69 13.49 2.11 -1.71
N GLY A 70 13.84 3.29 -2.23
CA GLY A 70 13.28 3.79 -3.50
C GLY A 70 13.75 3.04 -4.75
N GLN A 71 14.69 2.10 -4.61
CA GLN A 71 15.25 1.30 -5.71
C GLN A 71 14.81 -0.16 -5.64
N ALA A 72 13.88 -0.51 -4.74
CA ALA A 72 13.37 -1.86 -4.62
C ALA A 72 12.71 -2.30 -5.94
N ALA A 73 12.94 -3.56 -6.34
CA ALA A 73 12.22 -4.13 -7.45
C ALA A 73 10.77 -4.43 -7.04
N VAL A 74 9.82 -4.32 -7.97
CA VAL A 74 8.42 -4.68 -7.72
C VAL A 74 8.29 -6.20 -7.76
N VAL A 75 7.59 -6.76 -6.77
CA VAL A 75 7.11 -8.14 -6.80
C VAL A 75 5.75 -8.14 -7.50
N GLU A 76 5.77 -8.35 -8.83
CA GLU A 76 4.57 -8.20 -9.67
C GLU A 76 3.36 -9.03 -9.20
N PRO A 77 3.49 -10.31 -8.79
CA PRO A 77 2.35 -11.07 -8.26
C PRO A 77 1.73 -10.44 -7.00
N GLY A 78 2.54 -9.76 -6.18
CA GLY A 78 2.07 -9.04 -5.01
C GLY A 78 1.32 -7.76 -5.40
N ARG A 79 1.81 -7.02 -6.39
CA ARG A 79 1.13 -5.86 -6.95
C ARG A 79 -0.23 -6.24 -7.55
N ASP A 80 -0.27 -7.27 -8.39
CA ASP A 80 -1.51 -7.78 -9.00
C ASP A 80 -2.55 -8.15 -7.94
N LEU A 81 -2.11 -8.77 -6.83
CA LEU A 81 -2.99 -9.08 -5.72
C LEU A 81 -3.56 -7.82 -5.07
N VAL A 82 -2.75 -6.78 -4.82
CA VAL A 82 -3.22 -5.52 -4.24
C VAL A 82 -4.24 -4.85 -5.17
N GLU A 83 -3.99 -4.84 -6.48
CA GLU A 83 -4.93 -4.31 -7.48
C GLU A 83 -6.25 -5.10 -7.50
N ALA A 84 -6.18 -6.44 -7.49
CA ALA A 84 -7.36 -7.29 -7.44
C ALA A 84 -8.20 -7.06 -6.17
N VAL A 85 -7.53 -6.96 -5.01
CA VAL A 85 -8.19 -6.70 -3.72
C VAL A 85 -8.85 -5.31 -3.68
N ALA A 86 -8.18 -4.29 -4.21
CA ALA A 86 -8.77 -2.96 -4.36
C ALA A 86 -9.99 -2.98 -5.31
N GLY A 87 -9.89 -3.68 -6.44
CA GLY A 87 -10.98 -3.87 -7.39
C GLY A 87 -12.18 -4.64 -6.83
N LEU A 88 -11.98 -5.44 -5.78
CA LEU A 88 -13.04 -6.11 -5.03
C LEU A 88 -13.78 -5.20 -4.03
N GLY A 89 -13.32 -3.97 -3.83
CA GLY A 89 -13.91 -2.99 -2.91
C GLY A 89 -13.32 -2.99 -1.50
N PHE A 90 -12.22 -3.71 -1.27
CA PHE A 90 -11.47 -3.60 -0.02
C PHE A 90 -10.56 -2.37 -0.06
N VAL A 91 -10.27 -1.81 1.11
CA VAL A 91 -9.37 -0.66 1.27
C VAL A 91 -7.96 -1.16 1.54
N PRO A 92 -6.98 -0.94 0.65
CA PRO A 92 -5.59 -1.30 0.91
C PRO A 92 -4.99 -0.41 2.01
N VAL A 93 -4.28 -1.03 2.93
CA VAL A 93 -3.38 -0.37 3.88
C VAL A 93 -2.02 -1.04 3.77
N TYR A 94 -0.95 -0.25 3.77
CA TYR A 94 0.42 -0.77 3.68
C TYR A 94 1.07 -0.81 5.06
N SER A 95 1.78 -1.88 5.34
CA SER A 95 2.56 -2.11 6.54
C SER A 95 4.02 -2.34 6.16
N THR A 96 4.94 -1.83 6.97
CA THR A 96 6.35 -2.18 6.88
C THR A 96 6.99 -2.05 8.25
N THR A 97 8.00 -2.90 8.52
CA THR A 97 8.82 -2.77 9.73
C THR A 97 10.05 -1.89 9.54
N ARG A 98 10.19 -1.27 8.35
CA ARG A 98 11.13 -0.16 8.11
C ARG A 98 10.83 1.00 9.07
N PRO A 99 11.86 1.74 9.53
CA PRO A 99 11.66 2.91 10.37
C PRO A 99 10.84 3.98 9.65
N VAL A 100 10.09 4.78 10.41
CA VAL A 100 9.26 5.90 9.89
C VAL A 100 10.02 6.88 8.99
N SER A 101 11.34 7.01 9.14
CA SER A 101 12.18 7.80 8.25
C SER A 101 12.10 7.37 6.78
N CYS A 102 11.78 6.10 6.50
CA CYS A 102 11.61 5.56 5.16
C CYS A 102 10.25 5.89 4.53
N ALA A 103 9.30 6.47 5.28
CA ALA A 103 7.92 6.61 4.85
C ALA A 103 7.77 7.49 3.59
N GLY A 104 8.58 8.55 3.48
CA GLY A 104 8.59 9.44 2.31
C GLY A 104 8.97 8.71 1.03
N GLN A 105 10.15 8.06 1.02
CA GLN A 105 10.62 7.26 -0.12
C GLN A 105 9.69 6.09 -0.43
N THR A 106 9.14 5.44 0.59
CA THR A 106 8.19 4.32 0.41
C THR A 106 6.91 4.77 -0.31
N ARG A 107 6.37 5.95 0.01
CA ARG A 107 5.20 6.50 -0.72
C ARG A 107 5.52 6.84 -2.16
N LEU A 108 6.67 7.46 -2.40
CA LEU A 108 7.11 7.79 -3.77
C LEU A 108 7.23 6.51 -4.59
N TRP A 109 7.90 5.50 -4.05
CA TRP A 109 8.03 4.18 -4.70
C TRP A 109 6.67 3.53 -4.99
N LEU A 110 5.74 3.51 -4.02
CA LEU A 110 4.38 2.99 -4.25
C LEU A 110 3.66 3.73 -5.39
N GLY A 111 3.78 5.06 -5.43
CA GLY A 111 3.15 5.89 -6.47
C GLY A 111 3.80 5.71 -7.85
N GLU A 112 5.12 5.69 -7.92
CA GLU A 112 5.89 5.50 -9.16
C GLU A 112 5.61 4.14 -9.80
N HIS A 113 5.38 3.12 -8.99
CA HIS A 113 5.07 1.77 -9.45
C HIS A 113 3.56 1.49 -9.59
N GLY A 114 2.71 2.52 -9.46
CA GLY A 114 1.28 2.40 -9.77
C GLY A 114 0.46 1.57 -8.80
N PHE A 115 0.93 1.39 -7.56
CA PHE A 115 0.12 0.73 -6.54
C PHE A 115 -1.16 1.52 -6.24
N PRO A 116 -2.29 0.84 -5.98
CA PRO A 116 -3.51 1.51 -5.52
C PRO A 116 -3.23 2.48 -4.36
N GLN A 117 -3.87 3.64 -4.37
CA GLN A 117 -3.66 4.62 -3.30
C GLN A 117 -4.18 4.05 -1.96
N GLY A 118 -3.25 3.62 -1.11
CA GLY A 118 -3.57 3.10 0.21
C GLY A 118 -4.08 4.19 1.15
N ARG A 119 -4.99 3.82 2.06
CA ARG A 119 -5.53 4.77 3.06
C ARG A 119 -4.48 5.22 4.07
N ALA A 120 -3.53 4.32 4.38
CA ALA A 120 -2.43 4.59 5.29
C ALA A 120 -1.20 3.76 4.93
N LEU A 121 -0.04 4.29 5.31
CA LEU A 121 1.21 3.55 5.42
C LEU A 121 1.61 3.52 6.90
N LEU A 122 1.73 2.33 7.46
CA LEU A 122 2.14 2.10 8.84
C LEU A 122 3.60 1.64 8.83
N CYS A 123 4.45 2.41 9.50
CA CYS A 123 5.87 2.12 9.66
C CYS A 123 6.21 1.85 11.13
N ARG A 124 7.33 1.17 11.35
CA ARG A 124 7.93 1.05 12.68
C ARG A 124 8.24 2.45 13.23
N SER A 125 7.83 2.70 14.46
CA SER A 125 8.07 3.98 15.11
C SER A 125 9.55 4.22 15.35
N ARG A 126 9.91 5.49 15.56
CA ARG A 126 11.27 5.82 16.01
C ARG A 126 11.54 5.08 17.33
N ASP A 127 12.73 4.50 17.43
CA ASP A 127 13.24 3.80 18.62
C ASP A 127 12.50 2.52 19.04
N ASP A 128 11.53 2.04 18.26
CA ASP A 128 10.89 0.74 18.52
C ASP A 128 11.82 -0.40 18.10
N VAL A 129 12.29 -1.15 19.11
CA VAL A 129 13.21 -2.29 18.95
C VAL A 129 12.51 -3.64 19.07
N ARG A 130 11.17 -3.66 19.13
CA ARG A 130 10.41 -4.93 19.26
C ARG A 130 10.57 -5.80 18.01
N PRO A 131 10.42 -7.13 18.13
CA PRO A 131 10.42 -8.02 16.98
C PRO A 131 9.41 -7.61 15.90
N ALA A 132 9.69 -7.93 14.64
CA ALA A 132 8.85 -7.56 13.49
C ALA A 132 7.37 -7.96 13.68
N VAL A 133 7.12 -9.17 14.20
CA VAL A 133 5.77 -9.67 14.49
C VAL A 133 5.01 -8.80 15.49
N GLU A 134 5.68 -8.25 16.51
CA GLU A 134 5.03 -7.39 17.51
C GLU A 134 4.67 -6.02 16.92
N VAL A 135 5.50 -5.50 16.02
CA VAL A 135 5.20 -4.28 15.27
C VAL A 135 4.01 -4.50 14.34
N LYS A 136 4.01 -5.57 13.55
CA LYS A 136 2.92 -5.94 12.63
C LYS A 136 1.62 -6.22 13.40
N ALA A 137 1.67 -6.89 14.55
CA ALA A 137 0.51 -7.04 15.43
C ALA A 137 0.00 -5.70 15.98
N GLY A 138 0.89 -4.76 16.28
CA GLY A 138 0.55 -3.38 16.58
C GLY A 138 -0.20 -2.70 15.44
N HIS A 139 0.27 -2.85 14.19
CA HIS A 139 -0.40 -2.32 13.01
C HIS A 139 -1.82 -2.88 12.86
N CYS A 140 -2.00 -4.20 13.04
CA CYS A 140 -3.31 -4.83 13.05
C CYS A 140 -4.24 -4.22 14.11
N ARG A 141 -3.75 -4.01 15.34
CA ARG A 141 -4.51 -3.37 16.42
C ARG A 141 -4.91 -1.93 16.10
N ALA A 142 -4.04 -1.17 15.43
CA ALA A 142 -4.34 0.20 15.04
C ALA A 142 -5.51 0.28 14.04
N VAL A 143 -5.61 -0.70 13.12
CA VAL A 143 -6.78 -0.83 12.23
C VAL A 143 -8.00 -1.38 12.95
N GLY A 144 -7.80 -2.30 13.89
CA GLY A 144 -8.85 -2.81 14.77
C GLY A 144 -9.93 -3.55 14.00
N ARG A 145 -11.20 -3.30 14.34
CA ARG A 145 -12.37 -4.04 13.82
C ARG A 145 -12.58 -3.94 12.30
N TRP A 146 -11.84 -3.09 11.62
CA TRP A 146 -11.92 -2.93 10.16
C TRP A 146 -10.95 -3.82 9.41
N LEU A 147 -10.00 -4.43 10.10
CA LEU A 147 -9.06 -5.36 9.51
C LEU A 147 -9.80 -6.62 9.10
N SER A 148 -9.90 -6.81 7.79
CA SER A 148 -10.39 -8.03 7.16
C SER A 148 -9.31 -9.10 7.13
N ALA A 149 -8.10 -8.72 6.69
CA ALA A 149 -6.97 -9.62 6.61
C ALA A 149 -5.63 -8.87 6.67
N PHE A 150 -4.60 -9.58 7.08
CA PHE A 150 -3.20 -9.17 6.96
C PHE A 150 -2.49 -10.11 5.98
N VAL A 151 -1.67 -9.58 5.07
CA VAL A 151 -0.96 -10.35 4.05
C VAL A 151 0.55 -10.14 4.20
N ASP A 152 1.30 -11.24 4.28
CA ASP A 152 2.74 -11.26 4.55
C ASP A 152 3.42 -12.37 3.73
N ASP A 153 4.66 -12.21 3.29
CA ASP A 153 5.40 -13.28 2.60
C ASP A 153 6.07 -14.25 3.60
N GLU A 154 6.34 -13.79 4.83
CA GLU A 154 7.02 -14.58 5.84
C GLU A 154 6.04 -15.51 6.59
N SER A 155 6.10 -16.81 6.29
CA SER A 155 5.21 -17.82 6.87
C SER A 155 5.20 -17.81 8.41
N GLU A 156 6.35 -17.55 9.03
CA GLU A 156 6.49 -17.47 10.50
C GLU A 156 5.70 -16.29 11.07
N VAL A 157 5.67 -15.15 10.37
CA VAL A 157 4.86 -13.99 10.75
C VAL A 157 3.38 -14.27 10.54
N VAL A 158 3.01 -14.88 9.41
CA VAL A 158 1.62 -15.28 9.13
C VAL A 158 1.07 -16.18 10.25
N ASP A 159 1.79 -17.22 10.62
CA ASP A 159 1.36 -18.16 11.65
C ASP A 159 1.34 -17.52 13.05
N ALA A 160 2.30 -16.66 13.34
CA ALA A 160 2.35 -15.93 14.60
C ALA A 160 1.23 -14.88 14.73
N LEU A 161 0.80 -14.25 13.63
CA LEU A 161 -0.36 -13.36 13.63
C LEU A 161 -1.67 -14.16 13.75
N ARG A 162 -1.77 -15.31 13.08
CA ARG A 162 -2.92 -16.24 13.21
C ARG A 162 -3.11 -16.74 14.63
N SER A 163 -2.03 -17.13 15.31
CA SER A 163 -2.10 -17.58 16.71
C SER A 163 -2.56 -16.49 17.68
N ARG A 164 -2.44 -15.22 17.27
CA ARG A 164 -2.96 -14.06 18.00
C ARG A 164 -4.40 -13.69 17.60
N GLY A 165 -5.03 -14.41 16.67
CA GLY A 165 -6.40 -14.17 16.21
C GLY A 165 -6.51 -13.23 15.01
N VAL A 166 -5.40 -12.87 14.34
CA VAL A 166 -5.46 -12.12 13.07
C VAL A 166 -5.76 -13.09 11.93
N HIS A 167 -6.68 -12.71 11.05
CA HIS A 167 -6.86 -13.38 9.75
C HIS A 167 -5.67 -13.04 8.84
N ALA A 168 -4.55 -13.74 9.03
CA ALA A 168 -3.35 -13.54 8.23
C ALA A 168 -3.24 -14.56 7.09
N HIS A 169 -2.69 -14.15 5.95
CA HIS A 169 -2.51 -14.99 4.76
C HIS A 169 -1.13 -14.75 4.13
N SER A 170 -0.61 -15.75 3.43
CA SER A 170 0.53 -15.55 2.56
C SER A 170 0.13 -14.88 1.25
N PHE A 171 1.05 -14.15 0.62
CA PHE A 171 0.86 -13.66 -0.75
C PHE A 171 0.56 -14.81 -1.72
N ASP A 172 1.44 -15.82 -1.76
CA ASP A 172 1.27 -17.02 -2.60
C ASP A 172 -0.13 -17.63 -2.45
N GLY A 173 -0.60 -17.79 -1.20
CA GLY A 173 -1.87 -18.44 -0.92
C GLY A 173 -3.10 -17.65 -1.36
N LEU A 174 -3.01 -16.31 -1.47
CA LEU A 174 -4.11 -15.49 -1.99
C LEU A 174 -4.03 -15.31 -3.51
N SER A 175 -2.82 -15.21 -4.07
CA SER A 175 -2.62 -15.04 -5.51
C SER A 175 -3.04 -16.25 -6.34
N GLU A 176 -3.12 -17.43 -5.74
CA GLU A 176 -3.62 -18.65 -6.38
C GLU A 176 -5.16 -18.73 -6.46
N LEU A 177 -5.88 -17.85 -5.76
CA LEU A 177 -7.34 -17.91 -5.67
C LEU A 177 -8.05 -17.25 -6.86
N GLY A 178 -9.18 -17.81 -7.26
CA GLY A 178 -10.10 -17.11 -8.16
C GLY A 178 -10.78 -15.92 -7.48
N VAL A 179 -11.26 -14.95 -8.26
CA VAL A 179 -11.88 -13.70 -7.77
C VAL A 179 -12.98 -13.92 -6.72
N ARG A 180 -13.83 -14.94 -6.93
CA ARG A 180 -14.91 -15.27 -5.98
C ARG A 180 -14.38 -15.81 -4.66
N GLU A 181 -13.40 -16.71 -4.71
CA GLU A 181 -12.77 -17.31 -3.53
C GLU A 181 -11.96 -16.29 -2.75
N LEU A 182 -11.22 -15.42 -3.46
CA LEU A 182 -10.50 -14.30 -2.86
C LEU A 182 -11.44 -13.39 -2.07
N ARG A 183 -12.57 -12.99 -2.67
CA ARG A 183 -13.59 -12.18 -1.97
C ARG A 183 -14.12 -12.89 -0.74
N THR A 184 -14.50 -14.16 -0.84
CA THR A 184 -15.02 -14.94 0.29
C THR A 184 -14.00 -15.05 1.42
N THR A 185 -12.76 -15.38 1.07
CA THR A 185 -11.64 -15.54 2.01
C THR A 185 -11.40 -14.24 2.79
N LEU A 186 -11.28 -13.12 2.08
CA LEU A 186 -11.07 -11.81 2.72
C LEU A 186 -12.29 -11.37 3.53
N SER A 187 -13.50 -11.74 3.11
CA SER A 187 -14.74 -11.37 3.80
C SER A 187 -15.00 -12.17 5.08
N ALA A 188 -14.39 -13.34 5.23
CA ALA A 188 -14.55 -14.19 6.41
C ALA A 188 -13.85 -13.60 7.64
N GLY A 189 -12.79 -12.81 7.44
CA GLY A 189 -12.16 -12.06 8.51
C GLY A 189 -13.04 -10.89 8.94
N THR A 190 -13.84 -11.10 9.99
CA THR A 190 -14.56 -10.00 10.64
C THR A 190 -14.46 -10.10 12.15
N GLY A 191 -13.91 -9.06 12.77
CA GLY A 191 -14.20 -8.72 14.17
C GLY A 191 -13.40 -9.44 15.25
N ALA A 192 -12.26 -10.05 14.95
CA ALA A 192 -11.35 -10.47 16.01
C ALA A 192 -10.80 -9.22 16.72
N THR A 193 -11.35 -8.93 17.89
CA THR A 193 -10.78 -7.93 18.79
C THR A 193 -9.52 -8.56 19.35
N LEU A 194 -8.35 -8.19 18.82
CA LEU A 194 -7.09 -8.63 19.41
C LEU A 194 -7.13 -8.27 20.90
N PRO A 195 -6.92 -9.24 21.82
CA PRO A 195 -6.99 -8.95 23.24
C PRO A 195 -5.98 -7.86 23.58
N VAL A 196 -6.46 -6.79 24.22
CA VAL A 196 -5.59 -5.74 24.76
C VAL A 196 -4.82 -6.35 25.92
N VAL A 197 -3.57 -6.74 25.68
CA VAL A 197 -2.70 -7.23 26.77
C VAL A 197 -2.36 -6.05 27.69
N GLY A 198 -2.53 -6.26 28.99
CA GLY A 198 -2.66 -5.20 30.01
C GLY A 198 -1.50 -4.21 30.17
N ARG A 199 -1.90 -2.98 30.52
CA ARG A 199 -1.23 -1.85 31.22
C ARG A 199 0.18 -1.36 30.83
N ALA A 200 0.92 -2.03 29.94
CA ALA A 200 2.21 -1.53 29.43
C ALA A 200 2.10 -0.75 28.11
N ASP A 201 0.93 -0.75 27.46
CA ASP A 201 0.70 -0.10 26.17
C ASP A 201 0.44 1.42 26.33
N ARG A 202 1.41 2.14 26.92
CA ARG A 202 1.53 3.58 26.64
C ARG A 202 2.06 3.70 25.21
N ALA A 203 1.12 3.89 24.29
CA ALA A 203 1.34 4.23 22.91
C ALA A 203 2.27 3.25 22.17
N ALA A 204 1.70 2.23 21.55
CA ALA A 204 2.20 1.84 20.23
C ALA A 204 2.12 3.10 19.36
N THR A 205 3.19 3.89 19.35
CA THR A 205 3.31 5.15 18.62
C THR A 205 3.50 4.78 17.16
N ILE A 206 2.53 4.10 16.56
CA ILE A 206 2.57 3.76 15.15
C ILE A 206 2.42 5.08 14.43
N ALA A 207 3.46 5.46 13.70
CA ALA A 207 3.40 6.62 12.83
C ALA A 207 2.50 6.26 11.66
N VAL A 208 1.19 6.44 11.86
CA VAL A 208 0.22 6.43 10.77
C VAL A 208 0.48 7.68 9.98
N VAL A 209 0.83 7.51 8.73
CA VAL A 209 1.02 8.65 7.84
C VAL A 209 0.12 8.43 6.64
N SER A 210 -1.01 9.13 6.68
CA SER A 210 -2.06 9.08 5.67
C SER A 210 -1.62 9.76 4.38
N ALA A 211 -2.17 9.30 3.25
CA ALA A 211 -2.06 10.00 1.99
C ALA A 211 -2.95 11.26 2.00
N PRO A 212 -2.53 12.38 1.37
CA PRO A 212 -3.43 13.51 1.15
C PRO A 212 -4.60 13.06 0.26
N GLN A 213 -5.83 13.30 0.71
CA GLN A 213 -7.01 13.10 -0.12
C GLN A 213 -7.05 14.19 -1.20
N THR A 214 -6.93 13.81 -2.48
CA THR A 214 -7.32 14.68 -3.58
C THR A 214 -8.85 14.73 -3.58
N ARG A 215 -9.41 15.90 -3.23
CA ARG A 215 -10.84 16.16 -3.38
C ARG A 215 -11.15 16.13 -4.88
N HIS A 216 -11.84 15.09 -5.34
CA HIS A 216 -12.57 15.17 -6.60
C HIS A 216 -13.79 16.06 -6.38
N ASP A 217 -13.63 17.35 -6.67
CA ASP A 217 -14.77 18.23 -6.86
C ASP A 217 -15.57 17.71 -8.07
N LYS A 218 -16.75 17.15 -7.80
CA LYS A 218 -17.76 16.90 -8.83
C LYS A 218 -18.25 18.26 -9.33
N ALA A 219 -17.62 18.78 -10.38
CA ALA A 219 -18.19 19.86 -11.17
C ALA A 219 -19.41 19.31 -11.92
N GLY A 220 -20.58 19.80 -11.53
CA GLY A 220 -21.87 19.42 -12.06
C GLY A 220 -22.07 19.80 -13.53
N ASN A 221 -22.92 18.99 -14.15
CA ASN A 221 -23.49 19.15 -15.49
C ASN A 221 -24.11 20.56 -15.65
N GLY A 222 -23.57 21.35 -16.57
CA GLY A 222 -24.09 22.66 -16.95
C GLY A 222 -24.13 22.80 -18.46
N LEU A 223 -25.25 22.39 -19.06
CA LEU A 223 -25.63 22.71 -20.44
C LEU A 223 -25.57 24.22 -20.65
N SER A 224 -24.78 24.69 -21.61
CA SER A 224 -25.05 25.98 -22.23
C SER A 224 -24.72 25.93 -23.72
N ARG A 225 -25.78 26.14 -24.50
CA ARG A 225 -25.80 26.32 -25.95
C ARG A 225 -25.14 27.66 -26.28
N CYS A 226 -24.26 27.67 -27.28
CA CYS A 226 -24.05 28.82 -28.15
C CYS A 226 -23.96 28.34 -29.60
N ALA A 227 -24.81 28.94 -30.43
CA ALA A 227 -24.97 28.64 -31.84
C ALA A 227 -24.05 29.50 -32.71
N GLY A 228 -23.60 28.92 -33.83
CA GLY A 228 -23.49 29.59 -35.13
C GLY A 228 -22.17 30.29 -35.48
N ARG A 229 -21.43 29.75 -36.46
CA ARG A 229 -21.38 30.28 -37.84
C ARG A 229 -20.44 29.46 -38.75
N ALA A 230 -21.02 29.07 -39.90
CA ALA A 230 -20.50 28.93 -41.26
C ALA A 230 -19.03 28.54 -41.57
N GLU A 231 -18.90 27.50 -42.41
CA GLU A 231 -17.71 27.10 -43.19
C GLU A 231 -17.22 28.19 -44.18
N PRO A 232 -16.05 28.00 -44.83
CA PRO A 232 -16.08 27.32 -46.12
C PRO A 232 -14.98 26.27 -46.35
N ARG A 233 -15.44 25.16 -46.94
CA ARG A 233 -14.78 24.15 -47.79
C ARG A 233 -13.39 24.45 -48.35
N ARG A 234 -12.49 23.46 -48.27
CA ARG A 234 -11.58 23.08 -49.37
C ARG A 234 -11.40 21.56 -49.44
N ASN A 235 -11.69 21.03 -50.63
CA ASN A 235 -11.47 19.66 -51.07
C ASN A 235 -9.98 19.33 -51.16
N TYR A 236 -9.58 18.10 -50.86
CA TYR A 236 -8.71 17.32 -51.75
C TYR A 236 -8.98 15.82 -51.56
N ALA A 237 -9.19 15.17 -52.70
CA ALA A 237 -9.45 13.76 -52.87
C ALA A 237 -8.14 12.95 -52.92
N GLY A 238 -8.23 11.67 -52.60
CA GLY A 238 -7.40 10.66 -53.26
C GLY A 238 -6.82 9.58 -52.35
N GLY A 239 -7.26 8.33 -52.59
CA GLY A 239 -6.36 7.17 -52.51
C GLY A 239 -6.57 6.19 -51.36
N ALA A 240 -7.50 5.25 -51.53
CA ALA A 240 -7.33 3.88 -51.05
C ALA A 240 -6.59 3.08 -52.16
N PRO A 241 -5.88 1.96 -51.87
CA PRO A 241 -6.59 0.71 -51.58
C PRO A 241 -5.91 -0.28 -50.60
N ARG A 242 -6.78 -1.08 -49.98
CA ARG A 242 -6.69 -2.51 -49.59
C ARG A 242 -5.30 -3.14 -49.36
N THR A 243 -5.14 -3.89 -48.25
CA THR A 243 -5.15 -5.37 -48.26
C THR A 243 -5.00 -6.03 -46.87
N ARG A 244 -5.70 -7.16 -46.73
CA ARG A 244 -5.39 -8.41 -46.02
C ARG A 244 -5.30 -8.46 -44.48
N ARG A 245 -6.31 -9.18 -43.95
CA ARG A 245 -6.26 -10.12 -42.82
C ARG A 245 -4.88 -10.79 -42.61
N ARG A 246 -4.46 -10.90 -41.35
CA ARG A 246 -4.02 -12.16 -40.73
C ARG A 246 -4.07 -12.04 -39.20
N SER A 247 -4.77 -12.99 -38.61
CA SER A 247 -4.78 -13.32 -37.19
C SER A 247 -3.39 -13.80 -36.76
N CYS A 248 -2.91 -13.38 -35.59
CA CYS A 248 -1.93 -14.11 -34.81
C CYS A 248 -2.44 -14.20 -33.37
N VAL A 249 -2.94 -15.38 -33.03
CA VAL A 249 -3.10 -15.87 -31.67
C VAL A 249 -1.69 -16.23 -31.18
N ALA A 250 -1.23 -15.61 -30.10
CA ALA A 250 -0.04 -16.05 -29.40
C ALA A 250 -0.45 -16.88 -28.18
N VAL A 251 -0.32 -18.20 -28.31
CA VAL A 251 -0.24 -19.15 -27.21
C VAL A 251 1.22 -19.17 -26.75
N TRP A 252 1.47 -18.97 -25.46
CA TRP A 252 2.78 -19.25 -24.86
C TRP A 252 2.67 -20.43 -23.88
N PRO A 253 3.46 -21.50 -24.05
CA PRO A 253 3.52 -22.63 -23.13
C PRO A 253 4.64 -22.50 -22.10
N GLY A 254 4.46 -23.15 -20.93
CA GLY A 254 5.58 -23.77 -20.23
C GLY A 254 6.15 -23.01 -19.05
N SER A 255 5.57 -23.33 -17.89
CA SER A 255 6.19 -23.41 -16.57
C SER A 255 7.70 -23.72 -16.58
N ARG A 256 8.48 -22.87 -15.90
CA ARG A 256 9.73 -23.27 -15.25
C ARG A 256 9.76 -22.69 -13.84
N ARG A 257 9.83 -23.60 -12.86
CA ARG A 257 10.05 -23.30 -11.44
C ARG A 257 11.37 -22.57 -11.29
N ALA A 258 11.35 -21.35 -10.77
CA ALA A 258 12.54 -20.67 -10.29
C ALA A 258 12.77 -21.08 -8.82
N ALA A 259 14.02 -21.48 -8.53
CA ALA A 259 14.47 -21.84 -7.20
C ALA A 259 14.49 -20.61 -6.27
N ARG A 260 14.02 -20.80 -5.03
CA ARG A 260 13.98 -19.79 -3.96
C ARG A 260 15.40 -19.50 -3.45
N PRO A 261 15.84 -18.23 -3.35
CA PRO A 261 17.03 -17.88 -2.57
C PRO A 261 16.71 -17.85 -1.06
N ALA A 262 17.76 -18.02 -0.25
CA ALA A 262 17.71 -18.27 1.19
C ALA A 262 17.10 -17.11 2.01
N ARG A 263 16.30 -17.51 3.01
CA ARG A 263 15.59 -16.64 3.97
C ARG A 263 16.58 -15.90 4.88
N LEU A 264 16.44 -14.58 4.96
CA LEU A 264 17.02 -13.75 6.03
C LEU A 264 15.95 -13.58 7.11
N THR A 265 16.08 -14.33 8.20
CA THR A 265 15.25 -14.15 9.40
C THR A 265 15.69 -12.89 10.15
N LEU A 266 14.75 -11.95 10.29
CA LEU A 266 14.91 -10.75 11.10
C LEU A 266 14.74 -11.11 12.58
N ARG A 267 15.84 -11.16 13.34
CA ARG A 267 15.81 -11.12 14.81
C ARG A 267 15.80 -9.69 15.31
#